data_AF-A0A022G7T2-F1
#
_entry.id   AF-A0A022G7T2-F1
#
_cell.length_a   1.000
_cell.length_b   1.000
_cell.length_c   1.000
_cell.angle_alpha   90.00
_cell.angle_beta   90.00
_cell.angle_gamma   90.00
#
_symmetry.space_group_name_H-M   'P 1'
#
loop_
_entity.id
_entity.type
_entity.pdbx_description
1 polymer ?
#
loop_
_entity_poly.entity_id
_entity_poly.type
_entity_poly.pdbx_seq_one_letter_code
_entity_poly.pdbx_strand_id
1 'polypeptide(L)'
;MSAAATMQRHANGIATLAWGDGPVAVVMLHGIGGGKAAWPAQGEALAQAGYRAVAWDMPGYGDSALIDPYDFDGLAQALAPLLQAERDAGRRVVLLGHSMGGMVAQQACAAAPALIDGMVLSGTSPAFGKGDGPWQREFIAARTAPLDAGRTMAEMAAGLVRTMVAPDAEPQAVAFATAVMAAVPAPTYRAALAALVRFNQRDALPRIAVPVLALAGQHDTNAAPEVMERMAQRIPGAEYRCLPDVGHLACMERPALFNEAVLDFLQRRFPVH
;
A
#
# COMPACT_ATOMS: atom_id res chain seq x y z
N MET A 1 -7.00 11.23 -23.78
CA MET A 1 -5.99 12.16 -23.23
C MET A 1 -5.53 11.57 -21.91
N SER A 2 -4.22 11.42 -21.66
CA SER A 2 -3.75 11.00 -20.33
C SER A 2 -4.22 12.04 -19.31
N ALA A 3 -4.86 11.59 -18.22
CA ALA A 3 -5.22 12.48 -17.13
C ALA A 3 -3.92 12.92 -16.44
N ALA A 4 -3.54 14.18 -16.56
CA ALA A 4 -2.32 14.68 -15.94
C ALA A 4 -2.40 14.56 -14.41
N ALA A 5 -1.35 14.02 -13.78
CA ALA A 5 -1.26 13.97 -12.34
C ALA A 5 -1.10 15.39 -11.77
N THR A 6 -1.83 15.71 -10.69
CA THR A 6 -1.66 16.96 -9.94
C THR A 6 -1.00 16.66 -8.60
N MET A 7 0.08 17.37 -8.28
CA MET A 7 0.65 17.34 -6.92
C MET A 7 -0.22 18.14 -5.96
N GLN A 8 -0.51 17.57 -4.80
CA GLN A 8 -1.29 18.23 -3.75
C GLN A 8 -0.58 18.05 -2.40
N ARG A 9 -0.77 19.01 -1.50
CA ARG A 9 -0.34 18.93 -0.11
C ARG A 9 -1.54 19.21 0.80
N HIS A 10 -1.80 18.29 1.73
CA HIS A 10 -2.91 18.37 2.67
C HIS A 10 -2.53 19.21 3.89
N ALA A 11 -3.54 19.64 4.66
CA ALA A 11 -3.33 20.54 5.81
C ALA A 11 -2.36 20.00 6.87
N ASN A 12 -2.29 18.67 7.02
CA ASN A 12 -1.36 17.98 7.90
C ASN A 12 0.02 17.71 7.27
N GLY A 13 0.32 18.32 6.11
CA GLY A 13 1.60 18.22 5.43
C GLY A 13 1.77 17.00 4.54
N ILE A 14 0.81 16.06 4.49
CA ILE A 14 0.88 14.88 3.63
C ILE A 14 0.87 15.30 2.16
N ALA A 15 1.85 14.83 1.40
CA ALA A 15 1.93 15.04 -0.04
C ALA A 15 1.21 13.92 -0.79
N THR A 16 0.52 14.26 -1.87
CA THR A 16 -0.18 13.30 -2.73
C THR A 16 -0.01 13.63 -4.21
N LEU A 17 -0.17 12.61 -5.06
CA LEU A 17 -0.45 12.76 -6.49
C LEU A 17 -1.91 12.40 -6.75
N ALA A 18 -2.56 13.18 -7.61
CA ALA A 18 -3.99 13.12 -7.85
C ALA A 18 -4.32 13.00 -9.34
N TRP A 19 -5.26 12.13 -9.68
CA TRP A 19 -5.83 11.97 -11.02
C TRP A 19 -7.36 11.90 -10.94
N GLY A 20 -8.03 12.36 -11.99
CA GLY A 20 -9.49 12.32 -12.10
C GLY A 20 -10.23 13.16 -11.05
N ASP A 21 -11.55 13.19 -11.16
CA ASP A 21 -12.43 13.94 -10.24
C ASP A 21 -13.76 13.21 -9.96
N GLY A 22 -13.73 11.87 -10.08
CA GLY A 22 -14.91 11.03 -9.92
C GLY A 22 -15.55 11.07 -8.51
N PRO A 23 -16.79 10.56 -8.37
CA PRO A 23 -17.53 10.54 -7.10
C PRO A 23 -17.02 9.48 -6.12
N VAL A 24 -16.08 8.62 -6.54
CA VAL A 24 -15.44 7.61 -5.71
C VAL A 24 -13.93 7.88 -5.73
N ALA A 25 -13.36 8.19 -4.57
CA ALA A 25 -11.94 8.34 -4.35
C ALA A 25 -11.29 7.00 -4.01
N VAL A 26 -10.28 6.61 -4.78
CA VAL A 26 -9.40 5.47 -4.53
C VAL A 26 -8.08 6.01 -4.00
N VAL A 27 -7.88 5.88 -2.68
CA VAL A 27 -6.68 6.36 -1.98
C VAL A 27 -5.65 5.24 -1.91
N MET A 28 -4.55 5.40 -2.62
CA MET A 28 -3.52 4.41 -2.84
C MET A 28 -2.37 4.57 -1.83
N LEU A 29 -2.14 3.51 -1.05
CA LEU A 29 -1.20 3.47 0.05
C LEU A 29 -0.04 2.53 -0.31
N HIS A 30 1.15 3.07 -0.51
CA HIS A 30 2.33 2.28 -0.88
C HIS A 30 2.92 1.46 0.28
N GLY A 31 3.77 0.47 -0.05
CA GLY A 31 4.52 -0.32 0.91
C GLY A 31 5.82 0.32 1.38
N ILE A 32 6.59 -0.39 2.22
CA ILE A 32 7.83 0.11 2.85
C ILE A 32 8.93 0.55 1.86
N GLY A 33 8.94 -0.01 0.65
CA GLY A 33 9.87 0.34 -0.42
C GLY A 33 9.32 1.33 -1.44
N GLY A 34 8.21 2.00 -1.13
CA GLY A 34 7.41 2.75 -2.09
C GLY A 34 7.43 4.26 -1.92
N GLY A 35 6.45 4.88 -2.57
CA GLY A 35 6.10 6.29 -2.51
C GLY A 35 4.90 6.53 -3.42
N LYS A 36 4.37 7.75 -3.47
CA LYS A 36 3.32 8.10 -4.44
C LYS A 36 3.74 7.84 -5.90
N ALA A 37 5.05 7.91 -6.16
CA ALA A 37 5.66 7.63 -7.46
C ALA A 37 5.49 6.18 -7.96
N ALA A 38 5.07 5.23 -7.12
CA ALA A 38 4.80 3.86 -7.52
C ALA A 38 3.48 3.68 -8.30
N TRP A 39 2.59 4.67 -8.25
CA TRP A 39 1.19 4.55 -8.67
C TRP A 39 0.75 5.19 -10.01
N PRO A 40 1.60 5.83 -10.86
CA PRO A 40 1.12 6.46 -12.09
C PRO A 40 0.23 5.56 -12.96
N ALA A 41 0.61 4.29 -13.17
CA ALA A 41 -0.17 3.37 -14.00
C ALA A 41 -1.57 3.07 -13.43
N GLN A 42 -1.70 2.99 -12.10
CA GLN A 42 -3.00 2.83 -11.43
C GLN A 42 -3.80 4.13 -11.47
N GLY A 43 -3.15 5.26 -11.16
CA GLY A 43 -3.78 6.58 -11.15
C GLY A 43 -4.42 6.94 -12.49
N GLU A 44 -3.70 6.70 -13.59
CA GLU A 44 -4.20 6.92 -14.94
C GLU A 44 -5.37 5.98 -15.29
N ALA A 45 -5.26 4.68 -15.00
CA ALA A 45 -6.31 3.71 -15.32
C ALA A 45 -7.60 3.98 -14.53
N LEU A 46 -7.48 4.31 -13.24
CA LEU A 46 -8.60 4.68 -12.38
C LEU A 46 -9.30 5.95 -12.88
N ALA A 47 -8.52 6.99 -13.22
CA ALA A 47 -9.08 8.24 -13.75
C ALA A 47 -9.78 8.03 -15.10
N GLN A 48 -9.22 7.22 -16.00
CA GLN A 48 -9.85 6.85 -17.27
C GLN A 48 -11.17 6.09 -17.06
N ALA A 49 -11.27 5.29 -16.00
CA ALA A 49 -12.48 4.58 -15.63
C ALA A 49 -13.50 5.44 -14.82
N GLY A 50 -13.25 6.75 -14.69
CA GLY A 50 -14.18 7.68 -14.04
C GLY A 50 -14.02 7.83 -12.52
N TYR A 51 -12.97 7.25 -11.93
CA TYR A 51 -12.67 7.38 -10.50
C TYR A 51 -11.80 8.60 -10.21
N ARG A 52 -11.79 9.03 -8.96
CA ARG A 52 -10.77 9.93 -8.40
C ARG A 52 -9.66 9.05 -7.82
N ALA A 53 -8.41 9.22 -8.22
CA ALA A 53 -7.28 8.42 -7.73
C ALA A 53 -6.29 9.29 -6.95
N VAL A 54 -5.96 8.92 -5.71
CA VAL A 54 -5.07 9.69 -4.82
C VAL A 54 -3.93 8.82 -4.33
N ALA A 55 -2.71 9.02 -4.79
CA ALA A 55 -1.53 8.33 -4.25
C ALA A 55 -0.86 9.20 -3.19
N TRP A 56 -0.76 8.73 -1.96
CA TRP A 56 -0.05 9.47 -0.92
C TRP A 56 1.44 9.13 -0.87
N ASP A 57 2.22 10.06 -0.34
CA ASP A 57 3.44 9.71 0.37
C ASP A 57 3.08 9.47 1.83
N MET A 58 3.24 8.23 2.28
CA MET A 58 3.16 7.90 3.70
C MET A 58 4.12 8.79 4.51
N PRO A 59 3.82 9.14 5.77
CA PRO A 59 4.77 9.84 6.64
C PRO A 59 6.21 9.33 6.52
N GLY A 60 7.16 10.25 6.35
CA GLY A 60 8.58 9.97 6.15
C GLY A 60 9.01 9.65 4.72
N TYR A 61 8.09 9.48 3.78
CA TYR A 61 8.41 9.21 2.38
C TYR A 61 8.28 10.47 1.54
N GLY A 62 9.10 10.55 0.47
CA GLY A 62 9.04 11.60 -0.54
C GLY A 62 8.93 12.99 0.07
N ASP A 63 7.79 13.64 -0.14
CA ASP A 63 7.53 15.01 0.28
C ASP A 63 6.73 15.12 1.59
N SER A 64 6.47 14.01 2.28
CA SER A 64 5.78 13.92 3.57
C SER A 64 6.79 13.81 4.73
N ALA A 65 6.66 14.68 5.72
CA ALA A 65 7.55 14.66 6.90
C ALA A 65 7.41 13.34 7.69
N LEU A 66 8.51 12.92 8.32
CA LEU A 66 8.51 11.79 9.26
C LEU A 66 7.77 12.19 10.53
N ILE A 67 6.94 11.29 11.04
CA ILE A 67 6.20 11.46 12.30
C ILE A 67 6.91 10.73 13.46
N ASP A 68 6.62 11.18 14.68
CA ASP A 68 7.06 10.55 15.92
C ASP A 68 5.90 10.53 16.94
N PRO A 69 5.51 9.38 17.50
CA PRO A 69 6.00 8.03 17.19
C PRO A 69 5.66 7.59 15.76
N TYR A 70 6.55 6.77 15.18
CA TYR A 70 6.30 6.11 13.89
C TYR A 70 5.72 4.71 14.11
N ASP A 71 4.39 4.63 14.19
CA ASP A 71 3.64 3.39 14.33
C ASP A 71 2.34 3.42 13.50
N PHE A 72 1.60 2.31 13.47
CA PHE A 72 0.40 2.22 12.65
C PHE A 72 -0.72 3.16 13.11
N ASP A 73 -0.80 3.48 14.41
CA ASP A 73 -1.78 4.44 14.93
C ASP A 73 -1.46 5.85 14.42
N GLY A 74 -0.21 6.28 14.50
CA GLY A 74 0.27 7.54 13.94
C GLY A 74 0.07 7.61 12.42
N LEU A 75 0.34 6.52 11.70
CA LEU A 75 0.10 6.45 10.25
C LEU A 75 -1.39 6.55 9.89
N ALA A 76 -2.27 5.89 10.65
CA ALA A 76 -3.71 5.98 10.45
C ALA A 76 -4.26 7.38 10.80
N GLN A 77 -3.74 8.00 11.87
CA GLN A 77 -4.06 9.39 12.23
C GLN A 77 -3.61 10.38 11.15
N ALA A 78 -2.43 10.17 10.56
CA ALA A 78 -1.94 10.99 9.45
C ALA A 78 -2.77 10.80 8.16
N LEU A 79 -3.36 9.62 7.96
CA LEU A 79 -4.24 9.36 6.82
C LEU A 79 -5.63 10.01 6.99
N ALA A 80 -6.14 10.12 8.21
CA ALA A 80 -7.52 10.54 8.47
C ALA A 80 -7.92 11.90 7.86
N PRO A 81 -7.10 12.98 7.92
CA PRO A 81 -7.45 14.26 7.29
C PRO A 81 -7.61 14.18 5.76
N LEU A 82 -6.81 13.33 5.09
CA LEU A 82 -6.95 13.09 3.67
C LEU A 82 -8.28 12.38 3.36
N LEU A 83 -8.65 11.36 4.15
CA LEU A 83 -9.93 10.67 3.93
C LEU A 83 -11.11 11.60 4.21
N GLN A 84 -11.04 12.41 5.27
CA GLN A 84 -12.06 13.39 5.60
C GLN A 84 -12.22 14.42 4.48
N ALA A 85 -11.14 14.91 3.88
CA ALA A 85 -11.21 15.88 2.78
C ALA A 85 -11.96 15.30 1.55
N GLU A 86 -11.74 14.02 1.21
CA GLU A 86 -12.47 13.39 0.11
C GLU A 86 -13.95 13.16 0.47
N ARG A 87 -14.27 12.85 1.74
CA ARG A 87 -15.65 12.74 2.25
C ARG A 87 -16.38 14.08 2.22
N ASP A 88 -15.71 15.16 2.63
CA ASP A 88 -16.25 16.53 2.62
C ASP A 88 -16.51 17.02 1.19
N ALA A 89 -15.73 16.52 0.22
CA ALA A 89 -15.99 16.69 -1.20
C ALA A 89 -17.16 15.83 -1.74
N GLY A 90 -17.88 15.11 -0.87
CA GLY A 90 -19.04 14.30 -1.21
C GLY A 90 -18.70 12.94 -1.84
N ARG A 91 -17.46 12.46 -1.72
CA ARG A 91 -17.03 11.21 -2.35
C ARG A 91 -17.16 10.01 -1.43
N ARG A 92 -17.40 8.85 -2.02
CA ARG A 92 -17.13 7.56 -1.37
C ARG A 92 -15.62 7.31 -1.38
N VAL A 93 -15.09 6.62 -0.37
CA VAL A 93 -13.64 6.41 -0.20
C VAL A 93 -13.31 4.92 -0.19
N VAL A 94 -12.46 4.50 -1.12
CA VAL A 94 -11.89 3.14 -1.17
C VAL A 94 -10.39 3.23 -0.93
N LEU A 95 -9.86 2.44 -0.01
CA LEU A 95 -8.41 2.35 0.19
C LEU A 95 -7.82 1.25 -0.69
N LEU A 96 -6.77 1.56 -1.46
CA LEU A 96 -5.94 0.59 -2.19
C LEU A 96 -4.59 0.48 -1.48
N GLY A 97 -4.47 -0.45 -0.54
CA GLY A 97 -3.26 -0.61 0.26
C GLY A 97 -2.37 -1.74 -0.24
N HIS A 98 -1.14 -1.43 -0.62
CA HIS A 98 -0.12 -2.42 -0.98
C HIS A 98 0.86 -2.65 0.19
N SER A 99 1.09 -3.91 0.55
CA SER A 99 2.06 -4.31 1.58
C SER A 99 1.84 -3.56 2.89
N MET A 100 2.81 -2.80 3.39
CA MET A 100 2.66 -1.94 4.57
C MET A 100 1.48 -0.95 4.45
N GLY A 101 1.17 -0.43 3.26
CA GLY A 101 -0.01 0.39 3.03
C GLY A 101 -1.33 -0.37 3.24
N GLY A 102 -1.35 -1.68 3.00
CA GLY A 102 -2.47 -2.55 3.35
C GLY A 102 -2.64 -2.74 4.87
N MET A 103 -1.55 -2.67 5.63
CA MET A 103 -1.60 -2.67 7.10
C MET A 103 -2.11 -1.33 7.64
N VAL A 104 -1.69 -0.21 7.04
CA VAL A 104 -2.25 1.12 7.34
C VAL A 104 -3.75 1.16 7.03
N ALA A 105 -4.19 0.60 5.90
CA ALA A 105 -5.61 0.52 5.55
C ALA A 105 -6.42 -0.25 6.61
N GLN A 106 -5.92 -1.41 7.06
CA GLN A 106 -6.55 -2.19 8.14
C GLN A 106 -6.61 -1.40 9.45
N GLN A 107 -5.52 -0.72 9.83
CA GLN A 107 -5.50 0.13 11.03
C GLN A 107 -6.51 1.28 10.93
N ALA A 108 -6.53 2.00 9.81
CA ALA A 108 -7.44 3.10 9.57
C ALA A 108 -8.91 2.64 9.59
N CYS A 109 -9.21 1.47 8.99
CA CYS A 109 -10.55 0.88 9.04
C CYS A 109 -10.97 0.48 10.46
N ALA A 110 -10.04 0.01 11.30
CA ALA A 110 -10.33 -0.32 12.68
C ALA A 110 -10.57 0.95 13.54
N ALA A 111 -9.81 2.01 13.28
CA ALA A 111 -9.87 3.26 14.05
C ALA A 111 -11.02 4.18 13.61
N ALA A 112 -11.31 4.26 12.32
CA ALA A 112 -12.27 5.19 11.72
C ALA A 112 -13.08 4.54 10.57
N PRO A 113 -13.85 3.47 10.84
CA PRO A 113 -14.58 2.73 9.80
C PRO A 113 -15.57 3.60 9.01
N ALA A 114 -16.10 4.68 9.61
CA ALA A 114 -17.04 5.59 8.95
C ALA A 114 -16.44 6.42 7.81
N LEU A 115 -15.10 6.51 7.71
CA LEU A 115 -14.42 7.24 6.64
C LEU A 115 -14.13 6.37 5.40
N ILE A 116 -14.40 5.06 5.46
CA ILE A 116 -13.97 4.10 4.46
C ILE A 116 -15.20 3.32 3.99
N ASP A 117 -15.44 3.31 2.68
CA ASP A 117 -16.54 2.61 2.03
C ASP A 117 -16.10 1.25 1.45
N GLY A 118 -14.79 1.01 1.27
CA GLY A 118 -14.23 -0.24 0.76
C GLY A 118 -12.71 -0.33 0.85
N MET A 119 -12.17 -1.52 0.68
CA MET A 119 -10.71 -1.73 0.63
C MET A 119 -10.29 -2.71 -0.46
N VAL A 120 -9.14 -2.43 -1.06
CA VAL A 120 -8.35 -3.40 -1.83
C VAL A 120 -7.02 -3.56 -1.09
N LEU A 121 -6.75 -4.77 -0.64
CA LEU A 121 -5.55 -5.15 0.11
C LEU A 121 -4.68 -5.99 -0.81
N SER A 122 -3.49 -5.50 -1.17
CA SER A 122 -2.58 -6.16 -2.12
C SER A 122 -1.26 -6.55 -1.46
N GLY A 123 -0.87 -7.82 -1.56
CA GLY A 123 0.41 -8.32 -1.06
C GLY A 123 0.68 -7.92 0.39
N THR A 124 -0.29 -8.10 1.29
CA THR A 124 -0.20 -7.65 2.69
C THR A 124 -0.51 -8.79 3.66
N SER A 125 -0.59 -8.50 4.95
CA SER A 125 -0.98 -9.47 5.97
C SER A 125 -1.67 -8.77 7.13
N PRO A 126 -2.44 -9.51 7.95
CA PRO A 126 -3.10 -8.94 9.12
C PRO A 126 -2.20 -8.88 10.36
N ALA A 127 -0.98 -9.39 10.26
CA ALA A 127 0.04 -9.28 11.29
C ALA A 127 1.40 -9.56 10.68
N PHE A 128 2.41 -8.80 11.09
CA PHE A 128 3.79 -9.03 10.68
C PHE A 128 4.63 -9.17 11.95
N GLY A 129 4.78 -10.41 12.41
CA GLY A 129 5.57 -10.74 13.59
C GLY A 129 4.90 -11.73 14.53
N LYS A 130 5.67 -12.19 15.51
CA LYS A 130 5.24 -13.15 16.55
C LYS A 130 5.47 -12.55 17.95
N GLY A 131 4.80 -11.42 18.25
CA GLY A 131 4.95 -10.73 19.54
C GLY A 131 6.38 -10.22 19.83
N ASP A 132 6.58 -9.59 20.99
CA ASP A 132 7.90 -9.11 21.41
C ASP A 132 8.87 -10.28 21.62
N GLY A 133 10.00 -10.30 20.90
CA GLY A 133 10.94 -11.42 21.00
C GLY A 133 12.24 -11.29 20.19
N PRO A 134 13.16 -12.27 20.35
CA PRO A 134 14.45 -12.30 19.65
C PRO A 134 14.32 -12.18 18.12
N TRP A 135 13.30 -12.83 17.55
CA TRP A 135 13.04 -12.79 16.10
C TRP A 135 12.82 -11.37 15.57
N GLN A 136 12.06 -10.52 16.27
CA GLN A 136 11.82 -9.14 15.81
C GLN A 136 13.12 -8.33 15.78
N ARG A 137 13.95 -8.49 16.82
CA ARG A 137 15.25 -7.81 16.93
C ARG A 137 16.20 -8.27 15.82
N GLU A 138 16.29 -9.58 15.59
CA GLU A 138 17.10 -10.17 14.51
C GLU A 138 16.59 -9.75 13.13
N PHE A 139 15.27 -9.70 12.93
CA PHE A 139 14.67 -9.22 11.68
C PHE A 139 15.10 -7.78 11.41
N ILE A 140 14.88 -6.87 12.35
CA ILE A 140 15.27 -5.46 12.21
C ILE A 140 16.77 -5.36 11.97
N ALA A 141 17.59 -5.96 12.85
CA ALA A 141 19.04 -5.88 12.77
C ALA A 141 19.58 -6.39 11.41
N ALA A 142 19.06 -7.52 10.90
CA ALA A 142 19.48 -8.04 9.61
C ALA A 142 19.15 -7.10 8.44
N ARG A 143 18.02 -6.38 8.49
CA ARG A 143 17.63 -5.43 7.44
C ARG A 143 18.28 -4.06 7.59
N THR A 144 18.67 -3.66 8.81
CA THR A 144 19.38 -2.40 9.04
C THR A 144 20.89 -2.51 8.97
N ALA A 145 21.47 -3.72 9.14
CA ALA A 145 22.92 -3.92 9.15
C ALA A 145 23.63 -3.34 7.91
N PRO A 146 23.12 -3.46 6.68
CA PRO A 146 23.73 -2.79 5.52
C PRO A 146 23.75 -1.25 5.66
N LEU A 147 22.68 -0.64 6.19
CA LEU A 147 22.61 0.80 6.45
C LEU A 147 23.55 1.21 7.58
N ASP A 148 23.68 0.37 8.61
CA ASP A 148 24.63 0.57 9.72
C ASP A 148 26.09 0.50 9.23
N ALA A 149 26.34 -0.30 8.20
CA ALA A 149 27.62 -0.39 7.49
C ALA A 149 27.84 0.73 6.45
N GLY A 150 26.95 1.73 6.39
CA GLY A 150 27.09 2.91 5.53
C GLY A 150 26.55 2.77 4.11
N ARG A 151 25.90 1.66 3.76
CA ARG A 151 25.21 1.56 2.46
C ARG A 151 23.97 2.46 2.45
N THR A 152 23.65 2.97 1.27
CA THR A 152 22.44 3.77 1.00
C THR A 152 21.28 2.90 0.56
N MET A 153 20.05 3.42 0.62
CA MET A 153 18.87 2.74 0.06
C MET A 153 19.03 2.50 -1.45
N ALA A 154 19.65 3.42 -2.19
CA ALA A 154 19.94 3.26 -3.61
C ALA A 154 20.84 2.04 -3.90
N GLU A 155 21.89 1.83 -3.11
CA GLU A 155 22.80 0.68 -3.26
C GLU A 155 22.17 -0.66 -2.85
N MET A 156 21.08 -0.64 -2.09
CA MET A 156 20.36 -1.85 -1.67
C MET A 156 19.17 -2.17 -2.57
N ALA A 157 18.57 -1.17 -3.21
CA ALA A 157 17.28 -1.26 -3.89
C ALA A 157 17.21 -2.41 -4.90
N ALA A 158 18.19 -2.54 -5.79
CA ALA A 158 18.18 -3.58 -6.82
C ALA A 158 18.18 -5.00 -6.23
N GLY A 159 18.93 -5.21 -5.13
CA GLY A 159 18.99 -6.49 -4.45
C GLY A 159 17.67 -6.82 -3.74
N LEU A 160 17.10 -5.83 -3.04
CA LEU A 160 15.81 -5.97 -2.35
C LEU A 160 14.68 -6.23 -3.34
N VAL A 161 14.56 -5.43 -4.41
CA VAL A 161 13.54 -5.60 -5.45
C VAL A 161 13.63 -6.98 -6.10
N ARG A 162 14.83 -7.47 -6.41
CA ARG A 162 15.02 -8.81 -7.00
C ARG A 162 14.50 -9.93 -6.12
N THR A 163 14.47 -9.76 -4.79
CA THR A 163 13.85 -10.75 -3.88
C THR A 163 12.34 -10.67 -3.80
N MET A 164 11.74 -9.57 -4.27
CA MET A 164 10.31 -9.29 -4.14
C MET A 164 9.53 -9.60 -5.43
N VAL A 165 10.15 -9.42 -6.60
CA VAL A 165 9.49 -9.60 -7.90
C VAL A 165 9.42 -11.08 -8.31
N ALA A 166 8.53 -11.39 -9.26
CA ALA A 166 8.46 -12.70 -9.90
C ALA A 166 9.79 -13.05 -10.62
N PRO A 167 10.12 -14.35 -10.77
CA PRO A 167 11.34 -14.79 -11.46
C PRO A 167 11.49 -14.26 -12.90
N ASP A 168 10.36 -14.05 -13.59
CA ASP A 168 10.24 -13.60 -14.97
C ASP A 168 9.80 -12.13 -15.09
N ALA A 169 9.89 -11.35 -14.00
CA ALA A 169 9.53 -9.94 -14.03
C ALA A 169 10.31 -9.16 -15.09
N GLU A 170 9.56 -8.37 -15.88
CA GLU A 170 10.11 -7.58 -16.98
C GLU A 170 11.22 -6.63 -16.49
N PRO A 171 12.36 -6.52 -17.21
CA PRO A 171 13.48 -5.68 -16.79
C PRO A 171 13.10 -4.22 -16.54
N GLN A 172 12.15 -3.68 -17.31
CA GLN A 172 11.66 -2.32 -17.14
C GLN A 172 10.87 -2.15 -15.83
N ALA A 173 10.05 -3.14 -15.46
CA ALA A 173 9.32 -3.13 -14.20
C ALA A 173 10.27 -3.22 -13.00
N VAL A 174 11.29 -4.09 -13.09
CA VAL A 174 12.34 -4.20 -12.08
C VAL A 174 13.12 -2.90 -11.94
N ALA A 175 13.48 -2.25 -13.04
CA ALA A 175 14.18 -0.96 -13.03
C ALA A 175 13.32 0.15 -12.40
N PHE A 176 12.03 0.20 -12.74
CA PHE A 176 11.08 1.15 -12.17
C PHE A 176 10.93 0.96 -10.65
N ALA A 177 10.66 -0.27 -10.20
CA ALA A 177 10.58 -0.61 -8.78
C ALA A 177 11.88 -0.30 -8.03
N THR A 178 13.03 -0.54 -8.66
CA THR A 178 14.35 -0.21 -8.10
C THR A 178 14.52 1.29 -7.92
N ALA A 179 14.13 2.11 -8.90
CA ALA A 179 14.20 3.56 -8.80
C ALA A 179 13.30 4.11 -7.70
N VAL A 180 12.08 3.57 -7.55
CA VAL A 180 11.17 3.94 -6.45
C VAL A 180 11.78 3.59 -5.09
N MET A 181 12.27 2.37 -4.92
CA MET A 181 12.86 1.94 -3.65
C MET A 181 14.16 2.67 -3.31
N ALA A 182 14.97 3.02 -4.31
CA ALA A 182 16.20 3.78 -4.13
C ALA A 182 15.96 5.17 -3.54
N ALA A 183 14.79 5.76 -3.77
CA ALA A 183 14.42 7.08 -3.28
C ALA A 183 13.91 7.10 -1.83
N VAL A 184 13.72 5.93 -1.20
CA VAL A 184 13.24 5.85 0.19
C VAL A 184 14.32 6.41 1.14
N PRO A 185 13.98 7.34 2.05
CA PRO A 185 14.93 7.81 3.04
C PRO A 185 15.32 6.70 4.04
N ALA A 186 16.62 6.55 4.31
CA ALA A 186 17.11 5.53 5.25
C ALA A 186 16.52 5.63 6.67
N PRO A 187 16.33 6.82 7.28
CA PRO A 187 15.66 6.93 8.58
C PRO A 187 14.22 6.40 8.55
N THR A 188 13.51 6.67 7.46
CA THR A 188 12.13 6.20 7.25
C THR A 188 12.07 4.69 7.09
N TYR A 189 12.97 4.09 6.31
CA TYR A 189 13.04 2.64 6.18
C TYR A 189 13.27 1.95 7.53
N ARG A 190 14.14 2.50 8.38
CA ARG A 190 14.38 2.01 9.75
C ARG A 190 13.14 2.12 10.62
N ALA A 191 12.49 3.28 10.63
CA ALA A 191 11.27 3.52 11.40
C ALA A 191 10.14 2.58 10.94
N ALA A 192 9.99 2.38 9.64
CA ALA A 192 9.00 1.49 9.06
C ALA A 192 9.25 0.01 9.42
N LEU A 193 10.50 -0.46 9.40
CA LEU A 193 10.84 -1.81 9.88
C LEU A 193 10.48 -2.00 11.36
N ALA A 194 10.74 -0.99 12.19
CA ALA A 194 10.43 -1.02 13.62
C ALA A 194 8.91 -1.04 13.89
N ALA A 195 8.13 -0.30 13.11
CA ALA A 195 6.66 -0.34 13.17
C ALA A 195 6.11 -1.69 12.70
N LEU A 196 6.61 -2.16 11.56
CA LEU A 196 6.12 -3.34 10.83
C LEU A 196 6.14 -4.59 11.71
N VAL A 197 7.22 -4.83 12.47
CA VAL A 197 7.30 -6.01 13.35
C VAL A 197 6.28 -6.02 14.51
N ARG A 198 5.63 -4.88 14.79
CA ARG A 198 4.65 -4.71 15.86
C ARG A 198 3.20 -4.79 15.35
N PHE A 199 2.99 -4.84 14.03
CA PHE A 199 1.65 -4.82 13.47
C PHE A 199 0.85 -6.10 13.78
N ASN A 200 -0.36 -5.92 14.29
CA ASN A 200 -1.32 -7.01 14.45
C ASN A 200 -2.77 -6.48 14.47
N GLN A 201 -3.53 -6.87 13.45
CA GLN A 201 -4.97 -6.60 13.30
C GLN A 201 -5.81 -7.87 13.08
N ARG A 202 -5.27 -9.05 13.41
CA ARG A 202 -5.98 -10.34 13.25
C ARG A 202 -7.35 -10.38 13.91
N ASP A 203 -7.50 -9.72 15.06
CA ASP A 203 -8.74 -9.68 15.83
C ASP A 203 -9.73 -8.64 15.30
N ALA A 204 -9.29 -7.70 14.47
CA ALA A 204 -10.15 -6.71 13.84
C ALA A 204 -10.77 -7.19 12.53
N LEU A 205 -10.17 -8.17 11.86
CA LEU A 205 -10.67 -8.69 10.56
C LEU A 205 -12.17 -9.03 10.57
N PRO A 206 -12.71 -9.74 11.59
CA PRO A 206 -14.14 -10.08 11.60
C PRO A 206 -15.08 -8.87 11.76
N ARG A 207 -14.55 -7.72 12.18
CA ARG A 207 -15.30 -6.46 12.35
C ARG A 207 -15.28 -5.57 11.10
N ILE A 208 -14.47 -5.91 10.09
CA ILE A 208 -14.47 -5.17 8.82
C ILE A 208 -15.79 -5.46 8.10
N ALA A 209 -16.63 -4.43 7.98
CA ALA A 209 -17.98 -4.54 7.43
C ALA A 209 -18.10 -3.97 6.00
N VAL A 210 -17.03 -3.42 5.46
CA VAL A 210 -16.98 -2.86 4.10
C VAL A 210 -16.57 -3.93 3.08
N PRO A 211 -16.94 -3.80 1.79
CA PRO A 211 -16.43 -4.67 0.74
C PRO A 211 -14.89 -4.66 0.70
N VAL A 212 -14.29 -5.85 0.65
CA VAL A 212 -12.83 -6.03 0.56
C VAL A 212 -12.46 -6.93 -0.62
N LEU A 213 -11.44 -6.53 -1.37
CA LEU A 213 -10.71 -7.39 -2.29
C LEU A 213 -9.30 -7.66 -1.74
N ALA A 214 -8.94 -8.92 -1.54
CA ALA A 214 -7.60 -9.37 -1.22
C ALA A 214 -6.90 -9.87 -2.50
N LEU A 215 -5.84 -9.18 -2.92
CA LEU A 215 -5.04 -9.50 -4.10
C LEU A 215 -3.66 -10.04 -3.72
N ALA A 216 -3.36 -11.27 -4.12
CA ALA A 216 -2.03 -11.87 -3.98
C ALA A 216 -1.31 -11.96 -5.33
N GLY A 217 0.02 -11.96 -5.31
CA GLY A 217 0.84 -12.43 -6.43
C GLY A 217 1.23 -13.89 -6.22
N GLN A 218 1.13 -14.73 -7.24
CA GLN A 218 1.46 -16.16 -7.17
C GLN A 218 2.87 -16.43 -6.65
N HIS A 219 3.84 -15.56 -6.96
CA HIS A 219 5.24 -15.68 -6.57
C HIS A 219 5.62 -14.77 -5.40
N ASP A 220 4.64 -14.12 -4.76
CA ASP A 220 4.89 -13.28 -3.57
C ASP A 220 5.38 -14.15 -2.40
N THR A 221 6.60 -13.91 -1.91
CA THR A 221 7.15 -14.60 -0.74
C THR A 221 7.12 -13.75 0.53
N ASN A 222 6.77 -12.46 0.42
CA ASN A 222 6.63 -11.54 1.54
C ASN A 222 5.24 -11.66 2.16
N ALA A 223 4.21 -11.78 1.32
CA ALA A 223 2.83 -11.97 1.67
C ALA A 223 2.24 -13.11 0.83
N ALA A 224 2.71 -14.32 1.11
CA ALA A 224 2.37 -15.52 0.34
C ALA A 224 0.86 -15.65 0.08
N PRO A 225 0.45 -16.18 -1.09
CA PRO A 225 -0.96 -16.35 -1.46
C PRO A 225 -1.82 -16.94 -0.35
N GLU A 226 -1.32 -17.94 0.38
CA GLU A 226 -2.04 -18.62 1.47
C GLU A 226 -2.21 -17.72 2.71
N VAL A 227 -1.32 -16.74 2.92
CA VAL A 227 -1.48 -15.72 3.97
C VAL A 227 -2.60 -14.76 3.61
N MET A 228 -2.62 -14.28 2.36
CA MET A 228 -3.66 -13.39 1.84
C MET A 228 -5.03 -14.08 1.80
N GLU A 229 -5.09 -15.34 1.38
CA GLU A 229 -6.33 -16.12 1.35
C GLU A 229 -6.89 -16.33 2.77
N ARG A 230 -6.04 -16.73 3.73
CA ARG A 230 -6.44 -16.87 5.14
C ARG A 230 -6.91 -15.56 5.76
N MET A 231 -6.30 -14.44 5.36
CA MET A 231 -6.77 -13.12 5.78
C MET A 231 -8.17 -12.83 5.21
N ALA A 232 -8.38 -13.07 3.92
CA ALA A 232 -9.68 -12.87 3.27
C ALA A 232 -10.78 -13.72 3.91
N GLN A 233 -10.51 -14.98 4.23
CA GLN A 233 -11.45 -15.88 4.92
C GLN A 233 -11.91 -15.37 6.30
N ARG A 234 -11.14 -14.48 6.93
CA ARG A 234 -11.45 -13.89 8.24
C ARG A 234 -12.22 -12.57 8.14
N ILE A 235 -12.37 -12.02 6.93
CA ILE A 235 -13.09 -10.78 6.65
C ILE A 235 -14.46 -11.13 6.04
N PRO A 236 -15.59 -10.76 6.67
CA PRO A 236 -16.91 -11.04 6.13
C PRO A 236 -17.09 -10.51 4.70
N GLY A 237 -17.41 -11.40 3.76
CA GLY A 237 -17.72 -11.04 2.38
C GLY A 237 -16.52 -10.55 1.54
N ALA A 238 -15.28 -10.76 2.01
CA ALA A 238 -14.09 -10.44 1.23
C ALA A 238 -13.97 -11.37 0.01
N GLU A 239 -13.56 -10.78 -1.11
CA GLU A 239 -13.16 -11.50 -2.32
C GLU A 239 -11.65 -11.76 -2.27
N TYR A 240 -11.20 -12.94 -2.69
CA TYR A 240 -9.78 -13.26 -2.83
C TYR A 240 -9.45 -13.54 -4.29
N ARG A 241 -8.33 -13.00 -4.76
CA ARG A 241 -7.76 -13.29 -6.09
C ARG A 241 -6.24 -13.42 -6.00
N CYS A 242 -5.72 -14.44 -6.65
CA CYS A 242 -4.28 -14.63 -6.86
C CYS A 242 -3.95 -14.34 -8.33
N LEU A 243 -3.04 -13.40 -8.57
CA LEU A 243 -2.57 -13.03 -9.90
C LEU A 243 -1.47 -14.01 -10.36
N PRO A 244 -1.60 -14.62 -11.55
CA PRO A 244 -0.59 -15.52 -12.07
C PRO A 244 0.69 -14.76 -12.45
N ASP A 245 1.85 -15.40 -12.29
CA ASP A 245 3.16 -14.89 -12.74
C ASP A 245 3.49 -13.48 -12.21
N VAL A 246 3.12 -13.21 -10.96
CA VAL A 246 3.28 -11.92 -10.29
C VAL A 246 3.93 -12.10 -8.92
N GLY A 247 4.93 -11.27 -8.62
CA GLY A 247 5.57 -11.20 -7.31
C GLY A 247 4.85 -10.28 -6.33
N HIS A 248 5.60 -9.79 -5.34
CA HIS A 248 5.09 -8.90 -4.31
C HIS A 248 4.71 -7.52 -4.86
N LEU A 249 5.43 -7.01 -5.87
CA LEU A 249 5.30 -5.64 -6.37
C LEU A 249 4.29 -5.55 -7.52
N ALA A 250 3.16 -6.24 -7.40
CA ALA A 250 2.18 -6.47 -8.45
C ALA A 250 1.78 -5.22 -9.26
N CYS A 251 1.57 -4.07 -8.59
CA CYS A 251 1.17 -2.83 -9.25
C CYS A 251 2.25 -2.26 -10.19
N MET A 252 3.52 -2.58 -9.95
CA MET A 252 4.67 -2.17 -10.76
C MET A 252 5.10 -3.27 -11.75
N GLU A 253 5.00 -4.54 -11.34
CA GLU A 253 5.37 -5.71 -12.16
C GLU A 253 4.43 -5.93 -13.34
N ARG A 254 3.11 -5.96 -13.07
CA ARG A 254 2.08 -6.27 -14.06
C ARG A 254 0.92 -5.28 -13.92
N PRO A 255 1.14 -3.99 -14.20
CA PRO A 255 0.16 -2.93 -13.95
C PRO A 255 -1.17 -3.19 -14.65
N ALA A 256 -1.18 -3.68 -15.89
CA ALA A 256 -2.43 -3.97 -16.62
C ALA A 256 -3.28 -5.04 -15.92
N LEU A 257 -2.67 -6.18 -15.57
CA LEU A 257 -3.33 -7.29 -14.88
C LEU A 257 -3.80 -6.88 -13.47
N PHE A 258 -2.98 -6.11 -12.76
CA PHE A 258 -3.35 -5.56 -11.45
C PHE A 258 -4.55 -4.60 -11.57
N ASN A 259 -4.49 -3.67 -12.52
CA ASN A 259 -5.54 -2.67 -12.74
C ASN A 259 -6.86 -3.32 -13.15
N GLU A 260 -6.83 -4.35 -14.00
CA GLU A 260 -8.02 -5.11 -14.40
C GLU A 260 -8.73 -5.69 -13.17
N ALA A 261 -7.99 -6.36 -12.28
CA ALA A 261 -8.57 -6.96 -11.09
C ALA A 261 -9.15 -5.92 -10.11
N VAL A 262 -8.47 -4.78 -9.95
CA VAL A 262 -8.96 -3.66 -9.12
C VAL A 262 -10.21 -3.03 -9.73
N LEU A 263 -10.19 -2.73 -11.03
CA LEU A 263 -11.30 -2.08 -11.73
C LEU A 263 -12.54 -2.97 -11.76
N ASP A 264 -12.42 -4.27 -11.99
CA ASP A 264 -13.56 -5.20 -11.93
C ASP A 264 -14.27 -5.15 -10.56
N PHE A 265 -13.50 -5.16 -9.47
CA PHE A 265 -14.07 -5.02 -8.13
C PHE A 265 -14.74 -3.66 -7.91
N LEU A 266 -14.07 -2.58 -8.32
CA LEU A 266 -14.58 -1.23 -8.18
C LEU A 266 -15.88 -1.04 -8.98
N GLN A 267 -15.95 -1.52 -10.23
CA GLN A 267 -17.14 -1.38 -11.07
C GLN A 267 -18.35 -2.10 -10.47
N ARG A 268 -18.14 -3.29 -9.87
CA ARG A 268 -19.22 -4.06 -9.24
C ARG A 268 -19.70 -3.50 -7.90
N ARG A 269 -18.81 -2.91 -7.10
CA ARG A 269 -19.11 -2.49 -5.71
C ARG A 269 -19.25 -0.96 -5.54
N PHE A 270 -18.64 -0.21 -6.45
CA PHE A 270 -18.53 1.25 -6.44
C PHE A 270 -18.72 1.81 -7.87
N PRO A 271 -19.88 1.57 -8.51
CA PRO A 271 -20.14 2.09 -9.85
C PRO A 271 -20.13 3.64 -9.84
N VAL A 272 -19.58 4.22 -10.89
CA VAL A 272 -19.50 5.68 -11.11
C VAL A 272 -20.34 6.14 -12.32
N HIS A 273 -21.06 5.20 -12.93
CA HIS A 273 -22.00 5.38 -14.04
C HIS A 273 -23.26 4.56 -13.79
#